data_AF-A0A2U3NRH4-F1
#
_entry.id   AF-A0A2U3NRH4-F1
#
_cell.length_a   1.000
_cell.length_b   1.000
_cell.length_c   1.000
_cell.angle_alpha   90.00
_cell.angle_beta   90.00
_cell.angle_gamma   90.00
#
_symmetry.space_group_name_H-M   'P 1'
#
loop_
_entity.id
_entity.type
_entity.pdbx_description
1 polymer ?
#
loop_
_entity_poly.entity_id
_entity_poly.type
_entity_poly.pdbx_seq_one_letter_code
_entity_poly.pdbx_strand_id
1 'polypeptide(L)'
;VLPLFSESPYSVLMSAESQLATAPEGWAVGHPRRSVIEAAWRAIGPGVEVLSSDDGGPLTRTVKRIIDPLVLRLRSNPQYSAPVVAADTAAAMHDLIIGSAAELCSTAVWFDALKLERRRQRIRSGNAQELYFPVCFELAVTKGPPTPHDHETAPATLREIHESRDRTGMEQLHQYVASPDVVAALAAQLERSWRDVRASEDVWSNATAGLVAELGTVLGAAAGHRAAVARQRVWSAVIADATPYNLGAAARDETAELPWSIVELGLSSVAPQRQPPVAGGADNDRPLDRSVVNRVRATLRRALDRDALPDIPLLCEEEVDRACAPWGLLSEDKQATLVAGIEVAVELAPLDRSVASRYALAAQVQARLRKEAYVLHARRYLAEGGPIHPRQQQVVDDLASYAQPYLSRLWARLHGRDVWQEPCEDVDDMRSLLEGVARSVSLDHRQRIKSMLELQVAG
;
A
#
# COMPACT_ATOMS: atom_id res chain seq x y z
N VAL A 1 -8.18 -27.35 77.93
CA VAL A 1 -9.63 -27.60 78.08
C VAL A 1 -10.26 -27.48 76.70
N LEU A 2 -10.95 -28.53 76.24
CA LEU A 2 -11.95 -28.53 75.17
C LEU A 2 -13.33 -28.68 75.84
N PRO A 3 -14.46 -28.23 75.24
CA PRO A 3 -15.13 -28.90 74.08
C PRO A 3 -14.93 -28.14 72.74
N LEU A 4 -15.04 -28.69 71.52
CA LEU A 4 -16.01 -29.63 70.88
C LEU A 4 -17.42 -29.02 70.74
N PHE A 5 -18.21 -29.15 69.66
CA PHE A 5 -18.20 -29.85 68.35
C PHE A 5 -19.17 -29.04 67.42
N SER A 6 -19.26 -29.12 66.08
CA SER A 6 -18.56 -29.79 64.95
C SER A 6 -18.84 -28.91 63.68
N GLU A 7 -18.77 -29.24 62.37
CA GLU A 7 -18.47 -30.45 61.57
C GLU A 7 -18.05 -30.04 60.13
N SER A 8 -17.55 -30.99 59.31
CA SER A 8 -17.49 -30.90 57.84
C SER A 8 -17.32 -32.31 57.24
N PRO A 9 -18.02 -32.67 56.14
CA PRO A 9 -17.26 -33.12 54.95
C PRO A 9 -17.94 -32.92 53.56
N TYR A 10 -17.16 -33.28 52.52
CA TYR A 10 -17.49 -33.60 51.12
C TYR A 10 -17.65 -32.51 50.05
N SER A 11 -16.66 -32.52 49.15
CA SER A 11 -16.74 -32.06 47.76
C SER A 11 -17.72 -32.89 46.93
N VAL A 12 -18.44 -32.25 46.01
CA VAL A 12 -19.10 -32.91 44.86
C VAL A 12 -18.77 -32.14 43.57
N LEU A 13 -18.72 -32.88 42.45
CA LEU A 13 -18.17 -32.49 41.16
C LEU A 13 -18.77 -31.21 40.55
N MET A 14 -17.96 -30.52 39.74
CA MET A 14 -18.49 -29.79 38.59
C MET A 14 -19.16 -30.78 37.62
N SER A 15 -20.48 -30.72 37.50
CA SER A 15 -21.21 -31.35 36.40
C SER A 15 -21.51 -30.30 35.33
N ALA A 16 -21.13 -30.57 34.09
CA ALA A 16 -21.36 -29.67 32.96
C ALA A 16 -22.75 -29.91 32.34
N GLU A 17 -23.81 -29.46 33.01
CA GLU A 17 -25.15 -29.54 32.44
C GLU A 17 -25.36 -28.49 31.34
N SER A 18 -25.67 -28.99 30.14
CA SER A 18 -25.88 -28.18 28.94
C SER A 18 -27.21 -27.45 29.00
N GLN A 19 -27.21 -26.20 29.47
CA GLN A 19 -28.31 -25.28 29.24
C GLN A 19 -28.33 -24.86 27.76
N LEU A 20 -29.00 -25.67 26.95
CA LEU A 20 -29.42 -25.34 25.59
C LEU A 20 -30.41 -24.17 25.64
N ALA A 21 -29.88 -22.95 25.64
CA ALA A 21 -30.66 -21.74 25.44
C ALA A 21 -31.27 -21.77 24.03
N THR A 22 -32.58 -21.97 23.94
CA THR A 22 -33.32 -21.84 22.68
C THR A 22 -33.28 -20.40 22.21
N ALA A 23 -32.42 -20.14 21.21
CA ALA A 23 -32.31 -18.83 20.59
C ALA A 23 -33.64 -18.43 19.91
N PRO A 24 -34.07 -17.16 20.01
CA PRO A 24 -35.29 -16.70 19.37
C PRO A 24 -35.15 -16.71 17.84
N GLU A 25 -36.24 -17.01 17.14
CA GLU A 25 -36.33 -16.96 15.69
C GLU A 25 -36.08 -15.53 15.17
N GLY A 26 -35.36 -15.40 14.04
CA GLY A 26 -35.31 -14.14 13.27
C GLY A 26 -33.97 -13.41 13.19
N TRP A 27 -32.91 -13.82 13.89
CA TRP A 27 -31.56 -13.31 13.61
C TRP A 27 -30.95 -14.02 12.39
N ALA A 28 -31.02 -13.35 11.23
CA ALA A 28 -30.35 -13.80 10.02
C ALA A 28 -28.82 -13.87 10.24
N VAL A 29 -28.29 -15.09 10.25
CA VAL A 29 -26.86 -15.35 10.49
C VAL A 29 -26.06 -14.80 9.31
N GLY A 30 -25.31 -13.72 9.54
CA GLY A 30 -24.43 -13.13 8.54
C GLY A 30 -23.20 -14.02 8.31
N HIS A 31 -22.99 -14.47 7.08
CA HIS A 31 -21.85 -15.30 6.71
C HIS A 31 -20.63 -14.42 6.37
N PRO A 32 -19.44 -14.65 6.96
CA PRO A 32 -18.23 -13.93 6.57
C PRO A 32 -17.88 -14.19 5.10
N ARG A 33 -17.76 -13.12 4.30
CA ARG A 33 -17.55 -13.18 2.84
C ARG A 33 -16.43 -14.12 2.41
N ARG A 34 -15.30 -14.07 3.15
CA ARG A 34 -14.14 -14.94 2.91
C ARG A 34 -14.51 -16.42 3.06
N SER A 35 -15.25 -16.79 4.10
CA SER A 35 -15.63 -18.18 4.36
C SER A 35 -16.58 -18.74 3.29
N VAL A 36 -17.45 -17.90 2.72
CA VAL A 36 -18.29 -18.28 1.57
C VAL A 36 -17.44 -18.61 0.34
N ILE A 37 -16.50 -17.74 0.00
CA ILE A 37 -15.58 -17.94 -1.14
C ILE A 37 -14.66 -19.16 -0.90
N GLU A 38 -14.18 -19.34 0.32
CA GLU A 38 -13.30 -20.46 0.70
C GLU A 38 -14.03 -21.82 0.70
N ALA A 39 -15.30 -21.85 1.10
CA ALA A 39 -16.15 -23.04 1.01
C ALA A 39 -16.48 -23.40 -0.45
N ALA A 40 -16.93 -22.42 -1.25
CA ALA A 40 -17.23 -22.61 -2.67
C ALA A 40 -15.99 -23.07 -3.45
N TRP A 41 -14.82 -22.48 -3.17
CA TRP A 41 -13.56 -22.89 -3.82
C TRP A 41 -13.19 -24.34 -3.50
N ARG A 42 -13.29 -24.78 -2.24
CA ARG A 42 -13.02 -26.19 -1.87
C ARG A 42 -14.01 -27.17 -2.50
N ALA A 43 -15.24 -26.74 -2.77
CA ALA A 43 -16.26 -27.56 -3.42
C ALA A 43 -16.12 -27.65 -4.96
N ILE A 44 -15.20 -26.90 -5.60
CA ILE A 44 -14.79 -27.13 -7.00
C ILE A 44 -14.05 -28.48 -7.14
N GLY A 45 -13.23 -28.83 -6.15
CA GLY A 45 -12.40 -30.05 -6.18
C GLY A 45 -11.08 -29.86 -6.96
N PRO A 46 -10.55 -30.92 -7.60
CA PRO A 46 -9.24 -30.89 -8.25
C PRO A 46 -9.24 -30.14 -9.59
N GLY A 47 -8.05 -29.67 -10.01
CA GLY A 47 -7.83 -28.93 -11.25
C GLY A 47 -7.64 -27.42 -11.08
N VAL A 48 -7.65 -26.91 -9.84
CA VAL A 48 -7.40 -25.48 -9.51
C VAL A 48 -6.18 -25.26 -8.61
N GLU A 49 -5.27 -26.25 -8.52
CA GLU A 49 -4.16 -26.28 -7.57
C GLU A 49 -3.21 -25.07 -7.75
N VAL A 50 -2.88 -24.70 -8.99
CA VAL A 50 -2.00 -23.54 -9.28
C VAL A 50 -2.65 -22.17 -9.08
N LEU A 51 -3.95 -22.16 -8.76
CA LEU A 51 -4.72 -20.99 -8.31
C LEU A 51 -5.02 -21.04 -6.80
N SER A 52 -4.56 -22.08 -6.10
CA SER A 52 -4.82 -22.35 -4.68
C SER A 52 -3.58 -22.14 -3.80
N SER A 53 -3.79 -21.95 -2.50
CA SER A 53 -2.75 -22.01 -1.45
C SER A 53 -2.61 -23.42 -0.87
N ASP A 54 -1.55 -23.65 -0.10
CA ASP A 54 -1.19 -24.94 0.52
C ASP A 54 -2.28 -25.50 1.47
N ASP A 55 -3.26 -24.67 1.87
CA ASP A 55 -4.43 -25.00 2.68
C ASP A 55 -5.69 -25.37 1.86
N GLY A 56 -5.54 -25.51 0.54
CA GLY A 56 -6.64 -25.76 -0.40
C GLY A 56 -7.62 -24.61 -0.57
N GLY A 57 -7.34 -23.43 -0.01
CA GLY A 57 -8.09 -22.20 -0.27
C GLY A 57 -7.64 -21.51 -1.56
N PRO A 58 -8.39 -20.51 -2.06
CA PRO A 58 -7.96 -19.72 -3.20
C PRO A 58 -6.85 -18.74 -2.80
N LEU A 59 -5.83 -18.59 -3.66
CA LEU A 59 -4.79 -17.56 -3.43
C LEU A 59 -5.43 -16.17 -3.32
N THR A 60 -4.86 -15.30 -2.49
CA THR A 60 -5.24 -13.88 -2.40
C THR A 60 -5.23 -13.16 -3.77
N ARG A 61 -4.40 -13.62 -4.73
CA ARG A 61 -4.41 -13.12 -6.11
C ARG A 61 -5.54 -13.70 -6.96
N THR A 62 -5.88 -14.98 -6.80
CA THR A 62 -7.04 -15.61 -7.44
C THR A 62 -8.32 -14.88 -7.06
N VAL A 63 -8.50 -14.57 -5.78
CA VAL A 63 -9.64 -13.76 -5.31
C VAL A 63 -9.63 -12.37 -5.98
N LYS A 64 -8.52 -11.63 -5.91
CA LYS A 64 -8.43 -10.24 -6.42
C LYS A 64 -8.38 -10.08 -7.94
N ARG A 65 -7.96 -11.10 -8.70
CA ARG A 65 -7.75 -11.02 -10.17
C ARG A 65 -8.76 -11.85 -10.96
N ILE A 66 -9.47 -12.79 -10.34
CA ILE A 66 -10.47 -13.65 -11.00
C ILE A 66 -11.82 -13.58 -10.27
N ILE A 67 -11.90 -13.99 -9.00
CA ILE A 67 -13.20 -14.14 -8.31
C ILE A 67 -13.94 -12.80 -8.16
N ASP A 68 -13.28 -11.78 -7.61
CA ASP A 68 -13.89 -10.46 -7.39
C ASP A 68 -14.22 -9.73 -8.73
N PRO A 69 -13.30 -9.61 -9.71
CA PRO A 69 -13.58 -8.88 -10.94
C PRO A 69 -14.36 -9.64 -12.02
N LEU A 70 -14.17 -10.96 -12.19
CA LEU A 70 -14.63 -11.69 -13.39
C LEU A 70 -15.78 -12.67 -13.11
N VAL A 71 -15.76 -13.36 -11.97
CA VAL A 71 -16.83 -14.29 -11.54
C VAL A 71 -17.95 -13.54 -10.83
N LEU A 72 -17.68 -12.95 -9.67
CA LEU A 72 -18.66 -12.20 -8.88
C LEU A 72 -18.96 -10.82 -9.50
N ARG A 73 -18.02 -10.25 -10.25
CA ARG A 73 -18.14 -8.96 -10.97
C ARG A 73 -18.60 -7.84 -10.04
N LEU A 74 -17.85 -7.56 -8.97
CA LEU A 74 -18.26 -6.66 -7.88
C LEU A 74 -18.69 -5.24 -8.29
N ARG A 75 -18.26 -4.73 -9.46
CA ARG A 75 -18.75 -3.44 -9.99
C ARG A 75 -20.23 -3.49 -10.39
N SER A 76 -20.69 -4.64 -10.92
CA SER A 76 -22.09 -4.87 -11.33
C SER A 76 -22.91 -5.50 -10.20
N ASN A 77 -22.25 -6.22 -9.28
CA ASN A 77 -22.88 -6.89 -8.14
C ASN A 77 -22.29 -6.39 -6.80
N PRO A 78 -22.54 -5.13 -6.40
CA PRO A 78 -21.97 -4.56 -5.17
C PRO A 78 -22.42 -5.31 -3.91
N GLN A 79 -23.56 -6.01 -3.93
CA GLN A 79 -24.03 -6.85 -2.82
C GLN A 79 -23.04 -7.96 -2.42
N TYR A 80 -22.21 -8.44 -3.35
CA TYR A 80 -21.18 -9.45 -3.08
C TYR A 80 -19.87 -8.87 -2.50
N SER A 81 -19.80 -7.56 -2.26
CA SER A 81 -18.60 -6.88 -1.74
C SER A 81 -18.56 -6.75 -0.21
N ALA A 82 -19.70 -6.86 0.47
CA ALA A 82 -19.81 -6.67 1.91
C ALA A 82 -18.94 -7.67 2.69
N PRO A 83 -18.25 -7.28 3.79
CA PRO A 83 -17.39 -8.19 4.57
C PRO A 83 -18.15 -9.37 5.20
N VAL A 84 -19.44 -9.18 5.48
CA VAL A 84 -20.40 -10.18 5.95
C VAL A 84 -21.64 -10.05 5.06
N VAL A 85 -22.15 -11.17 4.57
CA VAL A 85 -23.28 -11.25 3.62
C VAL A 85 -24.45 -12.03 4.22
N ALA A 86 -25.68 -11.70 3.81
CA ALA A 86 -26.88 -12.44 4.19
C ALA A 86 -26.88 -13.86 3.58
N ALA A 87 -27.63 -14.80 4.15
CA ALA A 87 -27.66 -16.20 3.71
C ALA A 87 -27.95 -16.36 2.21
N ASP A 88 -28.98 -15.69 1.67
CA ASP A 88 -29.34 -15.76 0.25
C ASP A 88 -28.22 -15.21 -0.66
N THR A 89 -27.51 -14.18 -0.19
CA THR A 89 -26.35 -13.60 -0.89
C THR A 89 -25.14 -14.54 -0.82
N ALA A 90 -24.95 -15.25 0.29
CA ALA A 90 -23.91 -16.27 0.45
C ALA A 90 -24.15 -17.46 -0.48
N ALA A 91 -25.40 -17.94 -0.59
CA ALA A 91 -25.79 -18.98 -1.53
C ALA A 91 -25.55 -18.55 -2.98
N ALA A 92 -26.04 -17.36 -3.38
CA ALA A 92 -25.80 -16.84 -4.73
C ALA A 92 -24.32 -16.65 -5.08
N MET A 93 -23.48 -16.22 -4.12
CA MET A 93 -22.02 -16.16 -4.29
C MET A 93 -21.38 -17.54 -4.46
N HIS A 94 -21.82 -18.53 -3.67
CA HIS A 94 -21.33 -19.90 -3.74
C HIS A 94 -21.67 -20.52 -5.11
N ASP A 95 -22.92 -20.40 -5.53
CA ASP A 95 -23.42 -21.02 -6.75
C ASP A 95 -22.85 -20.36 -8.03
N LEU A 96 -22.52 -19.07 -8.00
CA LEU A 96 -21.77 -18.41 -9.07
C LEU A 96 -20.32 -18.91 -9.19
N ILE A 97 -19.66 -19.21 -8.07
CA ILE A 97 -18.29 -19.74 -8.06
C ILE A 97 -18.27 -21.21 -8.52
N ILE A 98 -19.20 -22.03 -8.04
CA ILE A 98 -19.36 -23.42 -8.49
C ILE A 98 -19.81 -23.50 -9.95
N GLY A 99 -20.73 -22.62 -10.38
CA GLY A 99 -21.15 -22.50 -11.77
C GLY A 99 -20.03 -22.07 -12.73
N SER A 100 -18.93 -21.52 -12.22
CA SER A 100 -17.72 -21.15 -12.97
C SER A 100 -16.59 -22.20 -12.86
N ALA A 101 -16.86 -23.40 -12.33
CA ALA A 101 -15.84 -24.39 -12.04
C ALA A 101 -15.07 -24.88 -13.28
N ALA A 102 -15.76 -25.06 -14.41
CA ALA A 102 -15.13 -25.54 -15.66
C ALA A 102 -14.16 -24.50 -16.24
N GLU A 103 -14.52 -23.22 -16.16
CA GLU A 103 -13.72 -22.06 -16.53
C GLU A 103 -12.53 -21.90 -15.58
N LEU A 104 -12.74 -22.06 -14.26
CA LEU A 104 -11.67 -21.97 -13.26
C LEU A 104 -10.62 -23.10 -13.40
N CYS A 105 -11.04 -24.34 -13.66
CA CYS A 105 -10.12 -25.42 -13.99
C CYS A 105 -9.40 -25.16 -15.33
N SER A 106 -10.11 -24.73 -16.37
CA SER A 106 -9.51 -24.38 -17.66
C SER A 106 -8.51 -23.21 -17.53
N THR A 107 -8.78 -22.25 -16.64
CA THR A 107 -7.89 -21.12 -16.29
C THR A 107 -6.58 -21.61 -15.70
N ALA A 108 -6.62 -22.62 -14.82
CA ALA A 108 -5.43 -23.21 -14.23
C ALA A 108 -4.55 -23.90 -15.29
N VAL A 109 -5.14 -24.65 -16.22
CA VAL A 109 -4.41 -25.29 -17.32
C VAL A 109 -3.80 -24.25 -18.28
N TRP A 110 -4.55 -23.18 -18.63
CA TRP A 110 -4.00 -22.05 -19.37
C TRP A 110 -2.84 -21.37 -18.65
N PHE A 111 -2.94 -21.20 -17.33
CA PHE A 111 -1.87 -20.57 -16.54
C PHE A 111 -0.59 -21.41 -16.54
N ASP A 112 -0.69 -22.75 -16.53
CA ASP A 112 0.49 -23.62 -16.70
C ASP A 112 1.06 -23.60 -18.12
N ALA A 113 0.23 -23.53 -19.16
CA ALA A 113 0.69 -23.34 -20.53
C ALA A 113 1.47 -22.01 -20.69
N LEU A 114 0.94 -20.90 -20.15
CA LEU A 114 1.62 -19.61 -20.15
C LEU A 114 2.87 -19.61 -19.24
N LYS A 115 2.89 -20.34 -18.11
CA LYS A 115 4.11 -20.53 -17.30
C LYS A 115 5.21 -21.28 -18.05
N LEU A 116 4.86 -22.31 -18.81
CA LEU A 116 5.81 -23.09 -19.61
C LEU A 116 6.40 -22.23 -20.74
N GLU A 117 5.57 -21.54 -21.50
CA GLU A 117 6.02 -20.69 -22.60
C GLU A 117 6.79 -19.45 -22.09
N ARG A 118 6.41 -18.85 -20.95
CA ARG A 118 7.20 -17.79 -20.28
C ARG A 118 8.64 -18.25 -19.99
N ARG A 119 8.82 -19.50 -19.55
CA ARG A 119 10.15 -20.10 -19.32
C ARG A 119 10.90 -20.29 -20.64
N ARG A 120 10.23 -20.79 -21.69
CA ARG A 120 10.81 -21.00 -23.03
C ARG A 120 11.30 -19.69 -23.66
N GLN A 121 10.49 -18.64 -23.60
CA GLN A 121 10.81 -17.29 -24.08
C GLN A 121 11.75 -16.52 -23.13
N ARG A 122 12.15 -17.13 -22.01
CA ARG A 122 13.06 -16.57 -20.99
C ARG A 122 12.57 -15.24 -20.38
N ILE A 123 11.27 -14.96 -20.43
CA ILE A 123 10.66 -13.76 -19.86
C ILE A 123 10.85 -13.78 -18.34
N ARG A 124 11.47 -12.72 -17.79
CA ARG A 124 11.77 -12.58 -16.35
C ARG A 124 10.93 -11.52 -15.66
N SER A 125 10.48 -10.49 -16.38
CA SER A 125 9.69 -9.36 -15.90
C SER A 125 8.21 -9.72 -15.61
N GLY A 126 7.55 -8.84 -14.84
CA GLY A 126 6.15 -8.98 -14.46
C GLY A 126 5.85 -10.10 -13.45
N ASN A 127 4.85 -9.88 -12.60
CA ASN A 127 4.31 -10.95 -11.74
C ASN A 127 3.29 -11.77 -12.55
N ALA A 128 3.61 -13.04 -12.84
CA ALA A 128 2.76 -13.93 -13.63
C ALA A 128 1.34 -14.10 -13.05
N GLN A 129 1.16 -14.13 -11.72
CA GLN A 129 -0.16 -14.24 -11.09
C GLN A 129 -0.98 -12.94 -11.16
N GLU A 130 -0.37 -11.81 -11.53
CA GLU A 130 -1.07 -10.53 -11.68
C GLU A 130 -1.32 -10.16 -13.14
N LEU A 131 -0.42 -10.55 -14.04
CA LEU A 131 -0.56 -10.33 -15.47
C LEU A 131 -1.42 -11.41 -16.16
N TYR A 132 -1.26 -12.69 -15.79
CA TYR A 132 -1.84 -13.78 -16.58
C TYR A 132 -3.19 -14.25 -16.04
N PHE A 133 -3.46 -14.16 -14.73
CA PHE A 133 -4.70 -14.65 -14.12
C PHE A 133 -5.99 -14.15 -14.81
N PRO A 134 -6.15 -12.85 -15.15
CA PRO A 134 -7.34 -12.40 -15.89
C PRO A 134 -7.41 -12.98 -17.31
N VAL A 135 -6.29 -13.00 -18.02
CA VAL A 135 -6.22 -13.43 -19.43
C VAL A 135 -6.39 -14.94 -19.58
N CYS A 136 -5.88 -15.73 -18.62
CA CYS A 136 -6.14 -17.17 -18.57
C CYS A 136 -7.62 -17.48 -18.30
N PHE A 137 -8.34 -16.62 -17.57
CA PHE A 137 -9.79 -16.76 -17.37
C PHE A 137 -10.58 -16.34 -18.61
N GLU A 138 -10.14 -15.28 -19.30
CA GLU A 138 -10.70 -14.87 -20.58
C GLU A 138 -10.51 -15.96 -21.66
N LEU A 139 -9.31 -16.55 -21.76
CA LEU A 139 -9.04 -17.71 -22.61
C LEU A 139 -9.88 -18.93 -22.21
N ALA A 140 -10.08 -19.20 -20.93
CA ALA A 140 -10.95 -20.27 -20.45
C ALA A 140 -12.42 -20.06 -20.87
N VAL A 141 -12.95 -18.85 -20.73
CA VAL A 141 -14.33 -18.50 -21.14
C VAL A 141 -14.51 -18.50 -22.66
N THR A 142 -13.50 -18.10 -23.43
CA THR A 142 -13.60 -17.93 -24.90
C THR A 142 -13.19 -19.17 -25.69
N LYS A 143 -12.35 -20.05 -25.13
CA LYS A 143 -11.81 -21.24 -25.82
C LYS A 143 -12.01 -22.57 -25.06
N GLY A 144 -12.41 -22.54 -23.79
CA GLY A 144 -12.32 -23.72 -22.92
C GLY A 144 -10.85 -24.03 -22.53
N PRO A 145 -10.50 -25.28 -22.22
CA PRO A 145 -9.13 -25.67 -21.89
C PRO A 145 -8.21 -25.65 -23.14
N PRO A 146 -6.91 -25.39 -23.00
CA PRO A 146 -5.97 -25.32 -24.12
C PRO A 146 -5.84 -26.67 -24.84
N THR A 147 -5.95 -26.63 -26.17
CA THR A 147 -5.87 -27.84 -27.02
C THR A 147 -4.47 -27.99 -27.67
N PRO A 148 -4.13 -29.15 -28.26
CA PRO A 148 -2.95 -29.28 -29.12
C PRO A 148 -2.93 -28.37 -30.36
N HIS A 149 -4.06 -27.75 -30.73
CA HIS A 149 -4.12 -26.77 -31.81
C HIS A 149 -3.81 -25.33 -31.32
N ASP A 150 -3.81 -25.09 -30.00
CA ASP A 150 -3.50 -23.79 -29.38
C ASP A 150 -1.99 -23.53 -29.19
N HIS A 151 -1.12 -24.27 -29.86
CA HIS A 151 0.33 -24.11 -29.76
C HIS A 151 0.84 -22.70 -30.06
N GLU A 152 0.12 -21.90 -30.85
CA GLU A 152 0.44 -20.48 -31.09
C GLU A 152 -0.28 -19.51 -30.15
N THR A 153 -1.37 -19.92 -29.49
CA THR A 153 -2.15 -19.07 -28.57
C THR A 153 -1.30 -18.58 -27.40
N ALA A 154 -0.65 -19.48 -26.66
CA ALA A 154 0.17 -19.07 -25.51
C ALA A 154 1.38 -18.19 -25.90
N PRO A 155 2.13 -18.47 -26.99
CA PRO A 155 3.13 -17.53 -27.53
C PRO A 155 2.56 -16.17 -27.94
N ALA A 156 1.40 -16.12 -28.59
CA ALA A 156 0.78 -14.87 -29.04
C ALA A 156 0.29 -14.02 -27.86
N THR A 157 -0.44 -14.62 -26.92
CA THR A 157 -0.91 -13.94 -25.70
C THR A 157 0.24 -13.45 -24.83
N LEU A 158 1.34 -14.22 -24.69
CA LEU A 158 2.52 -13.71 -23.98
C LEU A 158 3.20 -12.56 -24.71
N ARG A 159 3.26 -12.61 -26.06
CA ARG A 159 3.77 -11.49 -26.86
C ARG A 159 2.94 -10.23 -26.63
N GLU A 160 1.62 -10.32 -26.75
CA GLU A 160 0.67 -9.22 -26.51
C GLU A 160 0.83 -8.61 -25.11
N ILE A 161 0.86 -9.45 -24.05
CA ILE A 161 1.00 -9.00 -22.65
C ILE A 161 2.34 -8.30 -22.39
N HIS A 162 3.42 -8.69 -23.06
CA HIS A 162 4.78 -8.19 -22.77
C HIS A 162 5.29 -7.10 -23.73
N GLU A 163 4.86 -7.10 -25.00
CA GLU A 163 5.20 -6.05 -25.95
C GLU A 163 4.46 -4.74 -25.63
N SER A 164 3.21 -4.81 -25.17
CA SER A 164 2.46 -3.64 -24.66
C SER A 164 3.03 -3.07 -23.36
N ARG A 165 3.37 -3.94 -22.39
CA ARG A 165 3.68 -3.51 -21.01
C ARG A 165 5.16 -3.25 -20.72
N ASP A 166 6.04 -4.22 -20.93
CA ASP A 166 7.43 -4.09 -20.46
C ASP A 166 8.33 -3.36 -21.47
N ARG A 167 8.09 -3.51 -22.77
CA ARG A 167 9.06 -3.13 -23.80
C ARG A 167 8.98 -1.65 -24.23
N THR A 168 7.87 -1.21 -24.82
CA THR A 168 7.72 0.10 -25.48
C THR A 168 8.17 1.30 -24.63
N GLY A 169 7.40 1.70 -23.61
CA GLY A 169 7.64 2.96 -22.90
C GLY A 169 8.98 3.02 -22.14
N MET A 170 9.56 1.88 -21.75
CA MET A 170 10.87 1.85 -21.10
C MET A 170 12.02 2.00 -22.09
N GLU A 171 11.93 1.36 -23.26
CA GLU A 171 12.92 1.54 -24.34
C GLU A 171 12.77 2.92 -24.98
N GLN A 172 11.54 3.42 -25.16
CA GLN A 172 11.25 4.80 -25.62
C GLN A 172 11.81 5.85 -24.65
N LEU A 173 11.64 5.69 -23.32
CA LEU A 173 12.27 6.58 -22.34
C LEU A 173 13.80 6.56 -22.49
N HIS A 174 14.42 5.38 -22.57
CA HIS A 174 15.86 5.26 -22.75
C HIS A 174 16.36 5.84 -24.08
N GLN A 175 15.59 5.72 -25.17
CA GLN A 175 15.92 6.29 -26.48
C GLN A 175 15.77 7.82 -26.49
N TYR A 176 14.70 8.35 -25.90
CA TYR A 176 14.44 9.78 -25.81
C TYR A 176 15.54 10.51 -25.01
N VAL A 177 15.88 9.99 -23.82
CA VAL A 177 16.90 10.61 -22.95
C VAL A 177 18.35 10.22 -23.31
N ALA A 178 18.54 9.42 -24.36
CA ALA A 178 19.86 9.22 -24.97
C ALA A 178 20.26 10.39 -25.89
N SER A 179 19.31 11.27 -26.27
CA SER A 179 19.61 12.51 -26.98
C SER A 179 20.16 13.58 -26.02
N PRO A 180 21.39 14.11 -26.23
CA PRO A 180 21.93 15.17 -25.39
C PRO A 180 21.08 16.44 -25.41
N ASP A 181 20.48 16.76 -26.57
CA ASP A 181 19.66 17.97 -26.76
C ASP A 181 18.35 17.89 -25.94
N VAL A 182 17.76 16.70 -25.81
CA VAL A 182 16.59 16.45 -24.95
C VAL A 182 16.95 16.64 -23.48
N VAL A 183 18.08 16.07 -23.03
CA VAL A 183 18.54 16.23 -21.64
C VAL A 183 18.87 17.69 -21.34
N ALA A 184 19.45 18.43 -22.30
CA ALA A 184 19.71 19.86 -22.18
C ALA A 184 18.42 20.70 -22.14
N ALA A 185 17.41 20.38 -22.95
CA ALA A 185 16.12 21.06 -22.94
C ALA A 185 15.38 20.89 -21.59
N LEU A 186 15.28 19.65 -21.11
CA LEU A 186 14.70 19.32 -19.80
C LEU A 186 15.49 19.97 -18.66
N ALA A 187 16.82 20.03 -18.75
CA ALA A 187 17.65 20.71 -17.74
C ALA A 187 17.42 22.23 -17.74
N ALA A 188 17.26 22.85 -18.92
CA ALA A 188 16.96 24.27 -19.03
C ALA A 188 15.54 24.62 -18.54
N GLN A 189 14.55 23.73 -18.71
CA GLN A 189 13.23 23.87 -18.07
C GLN A 189 13.37 23.79 -16.54
N LEU A 190 14.01 22.73 -16.04
CA LEU A 190 14.24 22.49 -14.62
C LEU A 190 14.97 23.65 -13.93
N GLU A 191 15.95 24.28 -14.60
CA GLU A 191 16.69 25.43 -14.06
C GLU A 191 15.84 26.70 -13.98
N ARG A 192 14.84 26.88 -14.86
CA ARG A 192 13.87 27.99 -14.78
C ARG A 192 12.86 27.70 -13.66
N SER A 193 12.08 26.63 -13.78
CA SER A 193 11.01 26.28 -12.84
C SER A 193 11.51 26.13 -11.38
N TRP A 194 12.77 25.71 -11.16
CA TRP A 194 13.38 25.66 -9.82
C TRP A 194 13.70 27.04 -9.22
N ARG A 195 14.01 28.04 -10.06
CA ARG A 195 14.25 29.42 -9.64
C ARG A 195 12.95 30.17 -9.38
N ASP A 196 11.86 29.81 -10.05
CA ASP A 196 10.57 30.49 -9.95
C ASP A 196 9.76 30.07 -8.70
N VAL A 197 9.89 28.82 -8.24
CA VAL A 197 9.23 28.34 -7.00
C VAL A 197 9.88 28.94 -5.76
N ARG A 198 9.17 29.81 -5.06
CA ARG A 198 9.56 30.47 -3.80
C ARG A 198 8.40 30.45 -2.82
N ALA A 199 8.72 30.44 -1.53
CA ALA A 199 7.71 30.63 -0.49
C ALA A 199 7.40 32.12 -0.31
N SER A 200 6.22 32.44 0.24
CA SER A 200 5.88 33.81 0.63
C SER A 200 6.77 34.31 1.77
N GLU A 201 7.09 35.60 1.78
CA GLU A 201 7.81 36.26 2.88
C GLU A 201 6.90 36.45 4.12
N ASP A 202 5.57 36.40 3.94
CA ASP A 202 4.59 36.71 4.97
C ASP A 202 4.34 35.56 5.99
N VAL A 203 4.73 35.83 7.25
CA VAL A 203 4.16 35.25 8.49
C VAL A 203 4.31 33.73 8.73
N TRP A 204 5.53 33.21 8.57
CA TRP A 204 5.95 31.84 8.91
C TRP A 204 5.42 31.25 10.23
N SER A 205 5.62 31.97 11.34
CA SER A 205 5.42 31.42 12.69
C SER A 205 3.96 31.24 13.08
N ASN A 206 3.08 32.17 12.66
CA ASN A 206 1.66 32.11 12.99
C ASN A 206 0.90 31.14 12.06
N ALA A 207 1.24 31.13 10.77
CA ALA A 207 0.62 30.23 9.78
C ALA A 207 0.86 28.75 10.13
N THR A 208 2.11 28.40 10.46
CA THR A 208 2.48 27.05 10.92
C THR A 208 1.70 26.62 12.18
N ALA A 209 1.53 27.52 13.15
CA ALA A 209 0.77 27.23 14.37
C ALA A 209 -0.73 27.01 14.10
N GLY A 210 -1.30 27.75 13.15
CA GLY A 210 -2.67 27.55 12.65
C GLY A 210 -2.85 26.17 12.01
N LEU A 211 -2.02 25.84 11.01
CA LEU A 211 -2.04 24.54 10.31
C LEU A 211 -1.93 23.36 11.29
N VAL A 212 -1.03 23.44 12.28
CA VAL A 212 -0.85 22.40 13.31
C VAL A 212 -2.11 22.20 14.17
N ALA A 213 -2.87 23.26 14.45
CA ALA A 213 -4.15 23.18 15.18
C ALA A 213 -5.28 22.62 14.30
N GLU A 214 -5.33 22.99 13.03
CA GLU A 214 -6.30 22.46 12.05
C GLU A 214 -6.08 20.97 11.77
N LEU A 215 -4.81 20.55 11.60
CA LEU A 215 -4.42 19.14 11.55
C LEU A 215 -4.83 18.38 12.81
N GLY A 216 -4.91 19.05 13.97
CA GLY A 216 -5.48 18.49 15.20
C GLY A 216 -6.93 18.02 15.03
N THR A 217 -7.72 18.74 14.23
CA THR A 217 -9.10 18.37 13.86
C THR A 217 -9.12 17.33 12.74
N VAL A 218 -8.35 17.54 11.67
CA VAL A 218 -8.26 16.63 10.50
C VAL A 218 -7.84 15.22 10.92
N LEU A 219 -6.78 15.10 11.73
CA LEU A 219 -6.23 13.84 12.24
C LEU A 219 -6.89 13.39 13.55
N GLY A 220 -7.74 14.23 14.16
CA GLY A 220 -8.53 13.95 15.36
C GLY A 220 -9.62 12.88 15.17
N ALA A 221 -10.27 12.49 16.26
CA ALA A 221 -11.45 11.61 16.22
C ALA A 221 -12.72 12.40 15.86
N ALA A 222 -13.66 11.77 15.15
CA ALA A 222 -14.94 12.37 14.80
C ALA A 222 -16.09 11.46 15.23
N ALA A 223 -16.88 11.89 16.22
CA ALA A 223 -18.03 11.16 16.73
C ALA A 223 -19.31 11.64 16.01
N GLY A 224 -19.81 10.84 15.07
CA GLY A 224 -21.06 11.10 14.35
C GLY A 224 -20.95 12.17 13.26
N HIS A 225 -22.03 12.30 12.49
CA HIS A 225 -22.06 13.02 11.20
C HIS A 225 -21.60 14.49 11.29
N ARG A 226 -22.01 15.24 12.32
CA ARG A 226 -21.59 16.66 12.48
C ARG A 226 -20.08 16.81 12.63
N ALA A 227 -19.42 15.90 13.34
CA ALA A 227 -17.97 15.93 13.53
C ALA A 227 -17.22 15.53 12.25
N ALA A 228 -17.76 14.58 11.47
CA ALA A 228 -17.20 14.21 10.17
C ALA A 228 -17.30 15.38 9.16
N VAL A 229 -18.46 16.04 9.08
CA VAL A 229 -18.66 17.23 8.23
C VAL A 229 -17.74 18.40 8.67
N ALA A 230 -17.54 18.60 9.97
CA ALA A 230 -16.58 19.59 10.47
C ALA A 230 -15.14 19.23 10.07
N ARG A 231 -14.72 17.97 10.23
CA ARG A 231 -13.40 17.48 9.80
C ARG A 231 -13.16 17.72 8.32
N GLN A 232 -14.12 17.35 7.45
CA GLN A 232 -14.01 17.54 6.01
C GLN A 232 -13.88 19.03 5.64
N ARG A 233 -14.62 19.93 6.31
CA ARG A 233 -14.50 21.38 6.07
C ARG A 233 -13.13 21.93 6.44
N VAL A 234 -12.57 21.52 7.57
CA VAL A 234 -11.20 21.90 7.97
C VAL A 234 -10.17 21.30 7.01
N TRP A 235 -10.38 20.08 6.52
CA TRP A 235 -9.50 19.49 5.50
C TRP A 235 -9.52 20.28 4.19
N SER A 236 -10.70 20.64 3.67
CA SER A 236 -10.80 21.51 2.49
C SER A 236 -10.21 22.91 2.71
N ALA A 237 -10.19 23.44 3.95
CA ALA A 237 -9.49 24.68 4.27
C ALA A 237 -7.95 24.49 4.24
N VAL A 238 -7.44 23.41 4.85
CA VAL A 238 -6.00 23.06 4.84
C VAL A 238 -5.46 22.78 3.43
N ILE A 239 -6.30 22.29 2.51
CA ILE A 239 -5.93 22.16 1.08
C ILE A 239 -5.81 23.54 0.40
N ALA A 240 -6.73 24.46 0.71
CA ALA A 240 -6.78 25.80 0.10
C ALA A 240 -5.85 26.84 0.77
N ASP A 241 -5.13 26.44 1.81
CA ASP A 241 -4.17 27.30 2.51
C ASP A 241 -2.76 27.19 1.90
N ALA A 242 -2.01 28.29 1.88
CA ALA A 242 -0.68 28.33 1.26
C ALA A 242 0.45 27.72 2.14
N THR A 243 0.21 27.39 3.40
CA THR A 243 1.25 26.91 4.33
C THR A 243 1.89 25.59 3.89
N PRO A 244 1.15 24.56 3.43
CA PRO A 244 1.76 23.33 2.90
C PRO A 244 2.66 23.57 1.68
N TYR A 245 2.28 24.49 0.78
CA TYR A 245 3.11 24.93 -0.35
C TYR A 245 4.37 25.63 0.16
N ASN A 246 4.21 26.64 1.02
CA ASN A 246 5.30 27.47 1.52
C ASN A 246 6.36 26.64 2.25
N LEU A 247 5.97 25.74 3.16
CA LEU A 247 6.89 24.83 3.85
C LEU A 247 7.72 23.97 2.86
N GLY A 248 7.13 23.53 1.75
CA GLY A 248 7.82 22.74 0.73
C GLY A 248 8.71 23.55 -0.23
N ALA A 249 8.49 24.86 -0.32
CA ALA A 249 9.36 25.79 -1.05
C ALA A 249 10.52 26.29 -0.16
N ALA A 250 10.25 26.62 1.11
CA ALA A 250 11.26 26.99 2.11
C ALA A 250 12.29 25.89 2.40
N ALA A 251 11.96 24.62 2.14
CA ALA A 251 12.92 23.52 2.17
C ALA A 251 14.18 23.75 1.30
N ARG A 252 14.18 24.74 0.39
CA ARG A 252 15.27 25.09 -0.53
C ARG A 252 16.08 26.31 -0.08
N ASP A 253 15.67 27.00 0.97
CA ASP A 253 16.33 28.19 1.47
C ASP A 253 17.32 27.83 2.61
N GLU A 254 18.48 28.49 2.65
CA GLU A 254 19.47 28.30 3.74
C GLU A 254 19.06 29.03 5.03
N THR A 255 18.11 29.96 4.95
CA THR A 255 17.70 30.85 6.05
C THR A 255 16.35 30.50 6.66
N ALA A 256 15.57 29.61 6.05
CA ALA A 256 14.22 29.26 6.50
C ALA A 256 14.23 28.16 7.59
N GLU A 257 13.74 28.49 8.78
CA GLU A 257 13.55 27.53 9.88
C GLU A 257 12.28 26.68 9.65
N LEU A 258 12.45 25.47 9.10
CA LEU A 258 11.37 24.48 9.02
C LEU A 258 11.09 23.82 10.38
N PRO A 259 9.85 23.40 10.68
CA PRO A 259 9.51 22.70 11.93
C PRO A 259 10.16 21.32 12.08
N TRP A 260 10.71 20.75 11.00
CA TRP A 260 11.29 19.41 10.97
C TRP A 260 12.48 19.35 9.98
N SER A 261 13.49 18.53 10.27
CA SER A 261 14.62 18.30 9.37
C SER A 261 14.25 17.36 8.20
N ILE A 262 14.24 17.88 6.98
CA ILE A 262 13.98 17.09 5.75
C ILE A 262 14.96 15.92 5.53
N VAL A 263 16.13 15.97 6.19
CA VAL A 263 17.17 14.91 6.15
C VAL A 263 16.86 13.80 7.16
N GLU A 264 16.43 14.15 8.37
CA GLU A 264 16.04 13.18 9.42
C GLU A 264 14.74 12.47 9.04
N LEU A 265 13.77 13.21 8.47
CA LEU A 265 12.58 12.66 7.82
C LEU A 265 12.90 11.76 6.62
N GLY A 266 14.13 11.85 6.07
CA GLY A 266 14.59 11.03 4.96
C GLY A 266 13.92 11.39 3.62
N LEU A 267 13.43 12.62 3.48
CA LEU A 267 12.85 13.16 2.24
C LEU A 267 13.96 13.59 1.26
N SER A 268 15.01 14.23 1.76
CA SER A 268 16.25 14.56 1.03
C SER A 268 17.48 13.98 1.76
N SER A 269 18.63 13.93 1.09
CA SER A 269 19.94 13.65 1.71
C SER A 269 20.63 14.88 2.28
N VAL A 270 20.18 16.09 1.94
CA VAL A 270 20.81 17.37 2.31
C VAL A 270 19.77 18.42 2.70
N ALA A 271 20.19 19.40 3.51
CA ALA A 271 19.47 20.64 3.76
C ALA A 271 20.39 21.82 3.39
N PRO A 272 19.89 22.86 2.69
CA PRO A 272 18.60 22.89 2.00
C PRO A 272 18.49 21.82 0.90
N GLN A 273 17.26 21.53 0.48
CA GLN A 273 16.95 20.67 -0.66
C GLN A 273 17.62 21.23 -1.92
N ARG A 274 18.44 20.41 -2.57
CA ARG A 274 19.07 20.76 -3.85
C ARG A 274 18.18 20.36 -5.03
N GLN A 275 18.38 21.05 -6.15
CA GLN A 275 17.77 20.69 -7.43
C GLN A 275 18.18 19.25 -7.81
N PRO A 276 17.22 18.33 -8.08
CA PRO A 276 17.56 16.97 -8.52
C PRO A 276 18.12 17.01 -9.96
N PRO A 277 19.01 16.09 -10.36
CA PRO A 277 19.47 16.05 -11.75
C PRO A 277 18.36 15.53 -12.69
N VAL A 278 18.39 15.91 -13.98
CA VAL A 278 17.45 15.35 -14.98
C VAL A 278 17.69 13.85 -15.15
N ALA A 279 18.95 13.48 -15.42
CA ALA A 279 19.39 12.11 -15.64
C ALA A 279 20.73 11.86 -14.92
N GLY A 280 21.03 10.58 -14.65
CA GLY A 280 22.20 10.20 -13.86
C GLY A 280 22.01 10.45 -12.36
N GLY A 281 23.15 10.56 -11.66
CA GLY A 281 23.22 10.39 -10.20
C GLY A 281 23.29 8.92 -9.79
N ALA A 282 23.52 8.66 -8.50
CA ALA A 282 23.24 7.34 -7.93
C ALA A 282 21.71 7.12 -7.85
N ASP A 283 21.26 5.87 -7.82
CA ASP A 283 19.86 5.55 -7.47
C ASP A 283 19.62 5.95 -6.00
N ASN A 284 19.19 7.20 -5.80
CA ASN A 284 19.00 7.77 -4.48
C ASN A 284 17.63 7.38 -3.91
N ASP A 285 17.65 6.70 -2.76
CA ASP A 285 16.45 6.27 -2.04
C ASP A 285 15.62 7.45 -1.51
N ARG A 286 16.22 8.63 -1.33
CA ARG A 286 15.56 9.85 -0.85
C ARG A 286 14.61 10.42 -1.91
N PRO A 287 13.29 10.54 -1.64
CA PRO A 287 12.30 10.91 -2.65
C PRO A 287 12.59 12.19 -3.43
N LEU A 288 12.99 13.26 -2.74
CA LEU A 288 13.17 14.58 -3.33
C LEU A 288 14.37 14.64 -4.27
N ASP A 289 15.43 13.87 -3.95
CA ASP A 289 16.70 13.85 -4.68
C ASP A 289 16.65 13.00 -5.97
N ARG A 290 15.58 12.22 -6.18
CA ARG A 290 15.45 11.32 -7.34
C ARG A 290 15.39 12.12 -8.62
N SER A 291 16.25 11.76 -9.57
CA SER A 291 16.29 12.36 -10.90
C SER A 291 14.98 12.20 -11.66
N VAL A 292 14.67 13.15 -12.55
CA VAL A 292 13.46 13.16 -13.38
C VAL A 292 13.27 11.82 -14.09
N VAL A 293 14.32 11.32 -14.75
CA VAL A 293 14.31 10.03 -15.45
C VAL A 293 14.07 8.84 -14.50
N ASN A 294 14.55 8.90 -13.25
CA ASN A 294 14.26 7.87 -12.25
C ASN A 294 12.82 7.90 -11.75
N ARG A 295 12.20 9.09 -11.67
CA ARG A 295 10.78 9.25 -11.32
C ARG A 295 9.86 8.76 -12.44
N VAL A 296 10.07 9.19 -13.69
CA VAL A 296 9.34 8.66 -14.87
C VAL A 296 9.49 7.13 -14.97
N ARG A 297 10.71 6.60 -14.78
CA ARG A 297 10.96 5.15 -14.73
C ARG A 297 10.18 4.46 -13.61
N ALA A 298 10.01 5.08 -12.44
CA ALA A 298 9.20 4.53 -11.35
C ALA A 298 7.70 4.55 -11.66
N THR A 299 7.20 5.57 -12.36
CA THR A 299 5.84 5.66 -12.91
C THR A 299 5.58 4.55 -13.93
N LEU A 300 6.41 4.44 -14.97
CA LEU A 300 6.25 3.45 -16.05
C LEU A 300 6.33 2.00 -15.56
N ARG A 301 7.07 1.74 -14.47
CA ARG A 301 7.13 0.42 -13.79
C ARG A 301 5.88 0.07 -12.97
N ARG A 302 5.00 1.04 -12.70
CA ARG A 302 3.78 0.89 -11.87
C ARG A 302 2.48 1.00 -12.67
N ALA A 303 2.52 1.63 -13.84
CA ALA A 303 1.38 1.74 -14.75
C ALA A 303 0.90 0.36 -15.22
N LEU A 304 -0.30 -0.04 -14.80
CA LEU A 304 -0.97 -1.27 -15.25
C LEU A 304 -1.73 -1.09 -16.57
N ASP A 305 -2.06 0.16 -16.86
CA ASP A 305 -2.82 0.70 -17.97
C ASP A 305 -1.99 1.90 -18.46
N ARG A 306 -1.46 1.84 -19.69
CA ARG A 306 -0.50 2.86 -20.18
C ARG A 306 -1.16 3.90 -21.08
N ASP A 307 -2.32 3.58 -21.65
CA ASP A 307 -2.97 4.37 -22.68
C ASP A 307 -3.67 5.61 -22.09
N ALA A 308 -3.72 5.68 -20.76
CA ALA A 308 -4.14 6.84 -19.96
C ALA A 308 -2.96 7.71 -19.46
N LEU A 309 -1.70 7.44 -19.84
CA LEU A 309 -0.56 8.34 -19.58
C LEU A 309 -0.29 9.27 -20.78
N PRO A 310 0.31 10.45 -20.55
CA PRO A 310 0.98 11.22 -21.59
C PRO A 310 2.06 10.41 -22.32
N ASP A 311 2.47 10.90 -23.49
CA ASP A 311 3.62 10.35 -24.20
C ASP A 311 4.95 10.62 -23.45
N ILE A 312 6.03 9.95 -23.86
CA ILE A 312 7.31 10.04 -23.16
C ILE A 312 7.87 11.47 -23.06
N PRO A 313 7.82 12.31 -24.12
CA PRO A 313 8.15 13.74 -24.02
C PRO A 313 7.33 14.47 -22.96
N LEU A 314 6.00 14.49 -23.06
CA LEU A 314 5.15 15.26 -22.15
C LEU A 314 5.25 14.72 -20.70
N LEU A 315 5.36 13.41 -20.51
CA LEU A 315 5.58 12.79 -19.21
C LEU A 315 6.94 13.17 -18.58
N CYS A 316 7.96 13.47 -19.38
CA CYS A 316 9.23 14.00 -18.88
C CYS A 316 9.14 15.50 -18.55
N GLU A 317 8.47 16.29 -19.38
CA GLU A 317 8.27 17.74 -19.17
C GLU A 317 7.42 18.00 -17.93
N GLU A 318 6.31 17.28 -17.74
CA GLU A 318 5.53 17.38 -16.50
C GLU A 318 6.28 16.86 -15.26
N GLU A 319 7.18 15.87 -15.39
CA GLU A 319 8.00 15.39 -14.27
C GLU A 319 9.12 16.38 -13.92
N VAL A 320 9.60 17.20 -14.87
CA VAL A 320 10.45 18.36 -14.56
C VAL A 320 9.68 19.35 -13.68
N ASP A 321 8.42 19.63 -14.00
CA ASP A 321 7.61 20.56 -13.21
C ASP A 321 7.21 19.95 -11.85
N ARG A 322 6.86 18.66 -11.78
CA ARG A 322 6.72 17.94 -10.49
C ARG A 322 8.01 17.94 -9.68
N ALA A 323 9.18 17.82 -10.30
CA ALA A 323 10.46 17.92 -9.62
C ALA A 323 10.76 19.35 -9.11
N CYS A 324 10.25 20.37 -9.78
CA CYS A 324 10.33 21.77 -9.36
C CYS A 324 9.26 22.20 -8.35
N ALA A 325 8.11 21.52 -8.28
CA ALA A 325 7.05 21.84 -7.34
C ALA A 325 7.47 21.60 -5.86
N PRO A 326 6.89 22.32 -4.88
CA PRO A 326 7.07 22.03 -3.46
C PRO A 326 6.86 20.55 -3.15
N TRP A 327 7.70 20.00 -2.28
CA TRP A 327 7.70 18.56 -1.94
C TRP A 327 7.85 17.57 -3.11
N GLY A 328 8.09 18.02 -4.33
CA GLY A 328 8.07 17.17 -5.52
C GLY A 328 6.65 16.77 -5.99
N LEU A 329 5.63 17.56 -5.67
CA LEU A 329 4.20 17.29 -5.93
C LEU A 329 3.52 18.58 -6.44
N LEU A 330 2.84 18.56 -7.58
CA LEU A 330 2.16 19.74 -8.14
C LEU A 330 0.90 20.12 -7.35
N SER A 331 0.05 19.14 -7.03
CA SER A 331 -1.28 19.42 -6.49
C SER A 331 -1.28 19.80 -5.00
N GLU A 332 -2.03 20.83 -4.63
CA GLU A 332 -2.15 21.36 -3.26
C GLU A 332 -2.65 20.31 -2.26
N ASP A 333 -3.65 19.51 -2.65
CA ASP A 333 -4.20 18.40 -1.86
C ASP A 333 -3.15 17.34 -1.49
N LYS A 334 -2.17 17.11 -2.37
CA LYS A 334 -1.09 16.13 -2.20
C LYS A 334 0.06 16.73 -1.40
N GLN A 335 0.34 18.03 -1.54
CA GLN A 335 1.26 18.77 -0.65
C GLN A 335 0.73 18.78 0.79
N ALA A 336 -0.54 19.15 0.99
CA ALA A 336 -1.24 19.10 2.27
C ALA A 336 -1.24 17.67 2.87
N THR A 337 -1.47 16.64 2.04
CA THR A 337 -1.46 15.24 2.51
C THR A 337 -0.05 14.79 2.93
N LEU A 338 1.00 15.25 2.25
CA LEU A 338 2.36 14.96 2.69
C LEU A 338 2.65 15.62 4.05
N VAL A 339 2.29 16.88 4.24
CA VAL A 339 2.50 17.60 5.51
C VAL A 339 1.71 16.96 6.66
N ALA A 340 0.44 16.60 6.44
CA ALA A 340 -0.34 15.80 7.40
C ALA A 340 0.32 14.44 7.72
N GLY A 341 0.98 13.83 6.73
CA GLY A 341 1.77 12.62 6.90
C GLY A 341 3.11 12.82 7.62
N ILE A 342 3.75 13.99 7.51
CA ILE A 342 4.95 14.36 8.27
C ILE A 342 4.59 14.53 9.75
N GLU A 343 3.52 15.28 10.05
CA GLU A 343 2.99 15.43 11.43
C GLU A 343 2.56 14.09 12.05
N VAL A 344 2.04 13.14 11.26
CA VAL A 344 1.88 11.76 11.74
C VAL A 344 3.23 11.08 11.99
N ALA A 345 4.17 11.18 11.04
CA ALA A 345 5.43 10.43 11.05
C ALA A 345 6.38 10.82 12.19
N VAL A 346 6.48 12.11 12.54
CA VAL A 346 7.35 12.59 13.64
C VAL A 346 6.90 12.06 15.01
N GLU A 347 5.62 11.70 15.17
CA GLU A 347 5.12 11.10 16.40
C GLU A 347 5.32 9.57 16.46
N LEU A 348 5.77 8.90 15.39
CA LEU A 348 5.90 7.43 15.35
C LEU A 348 7.24 6.94 15.91
N ALA A 349 7.29 6.81 17.23
CA ALA A 349 8.38 6.15 17.97
C ALA A 349 7.92 4.77 18.51
N PRO A 350 7.88 3.70 17.67
CA PRO A 350 7.32 2.41 18.06
C PRO A 350 8.16 1.64 19.08
N LEU A 351 9.42 2.04 19.31
CA LEU A 351 10.31 1.47 20.32
C LEU A 351 10.26 2.20 21.67
N ASP A 352 9.96 3.50 21.67
CA ASP A 352 9.73 4.27 22.89
C ASP A 352 8.27 4.10 23.34
N ARG A 353 8.04 4.05 24.65
CA ARG A 353 6.69 4.00 25.25
C ARG A 353 6.28 5.31 25.93
N SER A 354 7.24 6.22 26.17
CA SER A 354 7.02 7.53 26.79
C SER A 354 6.41 8.53 25.81
N VAL A 355 6.72 8.42 24.51
CA VAL A 355 6.17 9.27 23.45
C VAL A 355 4.65 9.13 23.38
N ALA A 356 3.97 10.21 23.73
CA ALA A 356 2.56 10.44 23.48
C ALA A 356 2.38 11.12 22.11
N SER A 357 1.24 10.87 21.47
CA SER A 357 0.88 11.46 20.18
C SER A 357 -0.21 12.51 20.37
N ARG A 358 -0.01 13.72 19.84
CA ARG A 358 -1.00 14.81 19.74
C ARG A 358 -2.18 14.37 18.87
N TYR A 359 -1.91 13.67 17.78
CA TYR A 359 -2.94 13.32 16.80
C TYR A 359 -3.56 11.96 17.11
N ALA A 360 -4.90 11.89 17.13
CA ALA A 360 -5.62 10.65 17.38
C ALA A 360 -5.29 9.56 16.33
N LEU A 361 -5.04 9.95 15.06
CA LEU A 361 -4.57 9.03 14.02
C LEU A 361 -3.17 8.50 14.30
N ALA A 362 -2.21 9.38 14.65
CA ALA A 362 -0.86 8.98 15.01
C ALA A 362 -0.86 8.04 16.23
N ALA A 363 -1.65 8.34 17.27
CA ALA A 363 -1.84 7.48 18.43
C ALA A 363 -2.34 6.07 18.07
N GLN A 364 -3.28 5.96 17.12
CA GLN A 364 -3.82 4.68 16.65
C GLN A 364 -2.79 3.88 15.82
N VAL A 365 -2.04 4.55 14.94
CA VAL A 365 -0.94 3.95 14.17
C VAL A 365 0.18 3.49 15.11
N GLN A 366 0.63 4.36 16.02
CA GLN A 366 1.60 4.09 17.07
C GLN A 366 1.20 2.88 17.93
N ALA A 367 -0.05 2.82 18.41
CA ALA A 367 -0.54 1.69 19.20
C ALA A 367 -0.57 0.37 18.42
N ARG A 368 -0.77 0.42 17.10
CA ARG A 368 -0.69 -0.74 16.21
C ARG A 368 0.75 -1.20 16.00
N LEU A 369 1.66 -0.26 15.72
CA LEU A 369 3.09 -0.54 15.52
C LEU A 369 3.77 -1.04 16.82
N ARG A 370 3.45 -0.45 17.98
CA ARG A 370 3.95 -0.91 19.30
C ARG A 370 3.56 -2.36 19.59
N LYS A 371 2.37 -2.82 19.17
CA LYS A 371 1.95 -4.23 19.30
C LYS A 371 2.76 -5.18 18.39
N GLU A 372 3.25 -4.70 17.25
CA GLU A 372 4.06 -5.50 16.33
C GLU A 372 5.54 -5.49 16.73
N ALA A 373 6.08 -4.33 17.13
CA ALA A 373 7.42 -4.19 17.71
C ALA A 373 7.58 -4.96 19.04
N TYR A 374 6.49 -5.16 19.79
CA TYR A 374 6.47 -6.02 20.97
C TYR A 374 6.93 -7.46 20.67
N VAL A 375 6.71 -7.99 19.46
CA VAL A 375 7.18 -9.33 19.06
C VAL A 375 8.72 -9.41 19.02
N LEU A 376 9.39 -8.32 18.61
CA LEU A 376 10.86 -8.22 18.68
C LEU A 376 11.35 -8.03 20.11
N HIS A 377 10.65 -7.22 20.90
CA HIS A 377 11.00 -6.97 22.30
C HIS A 377 10.85 -8.24 23.15
N ALA A 378 9.80 -9.04 22.93
CA ALA A 378 9.64 -10.36 23.53
C ALA A 378 10.80 -11.30 23.17
N ARG A 379 11.33 -11.23 21.94
CA ARG A 379 12.52 -12.00 21.54
C ARG A 379 13.82 -11.56 22.23
N ARG A 380 13.98 -10.27 22.60
CA ARG A 380 15.09 -9.83 23.48
C ARG A 380 14.96 -10.41 24.89
N TYR A 381 13.73 -10.48 25.42
CA TYR A 381 13.45 -11.06 26.74
C TYR A 381 13.71 -12.58 26.77
N LEU A 382 13.37 -13.30 25.69
CA LEU A 382 13.66 -14.73 25.50
C LEU A 382 15.15 -15.05 25.22
N ALA A 383 16.03 -14.04 25.17
CA ALA A 383 17.46 -14.16 24.90
C ALA A 383 18.34 -13.56 26.01
N GLU A 384 17.77 -13.28 27.19
CA GLU A 384 18.46 -12.76 28.40
C GLU A 384 19.36 -11.53 28.16
N GLY A 385 19.04 -10.71 27.15
CA GLY A 385 19.85 -9.53 26.79
C GLY A 385 21.12 -9.85 25.98
N GLY A 386 21.26 -11.06 25.45
CA GLY A 386 22.37 -11.47 24.57
C GLY A 386 22.50 -10.62 23.29
N PRO A 387 23.67 -10.70 22.62
CA PRO A 387 24.02 -9.82 21.51
C PRO A 387 23.06 -9.96 20.32
N ILE A 388 22.58 -8.81 19.84
CA ILE A 388 21.67 -8.72 18.70
C ILE A 388 22.40 -9.13 17.43
N HIS A 389 21.86 -10.11 16.70
CA HIS A 389 22.42 -10.54 15.42
C HIS A 389 22.40 -9.38 14.40
N PRO A 390 23.44 -9.14 13.57
CA PRO A 390 23.51 -7.95 12.70
C PRO A 390 22.28 -7.73 11.78
N ARG A 391 21.63 -8.80 11.30
CA ARG A 391 20.38 -8.68 10.50
C ARG A 391 19.16 -8.27 11.32
N GLN A 392 19.18 -8.43 12.64
CA GLN A 392 18.17 -7.88 13.56
C GLN A 392 18.43 -6.41 13.87
N GLN A 393 19.71 -5.98 13.89
CA GLN A 393 20.07 -4.58 14.11
C GLN A 393 19.43 -3.68 13.05
N GLN A 394 19.53 -4.03 11.76
CA GLN A 394 18.83 -3.33 10.67
C GLN A 394 17.32 -3.14 10.94
N VAL A 395 16.63 -4.14 11.50
CA VAL A 395 15.19 -4.05 11.79
C VAL A 395 14.91 -3.17 13.02
N VAL A 396 15.85 -3.10 13.98
CA VAL A 396 15.80 -2.14 15.09
C VAL A 396 16.03 -0.71 14.57
N ASP A 397 16.97 -0.53 13.65
CA ASP A 397 17.28 0.77 13.02
C ASP A 397 16.12 1.24 12.13
N ASP A 398 15.54 0.35 11.32
CA ASP A 398 14.32 0.58 10.52
C ASP A 398 13.11 1.00 11.40
N LEU A 399 13.07 0.57 12.67
CA LEU A 399 12.01 0.89 13.64
C LEU A 399 12.33 2.12 14.50
N ALA A 400 13.60 2.44 14.72
CA ALA A 400 14.02 3.69 15.35
C ALA A 400 13.82 4.87 14.40
N SER A 401 14.15 4.69 13.11
CA SER A 401 14.06 5.68 12.05
C SER A 401 12.75 5.56 11.23
N TYR A 402 11.65 5.12 11.85
CA TYR A 402 10.42 4.69 11.17
C TYR A 402 9.80 5.74 10.23
N ALA A 403 10.01 7.03 10.51
CA ALA A 403 9.58 8.13 9.65
C ALA A 403 10.09 8.00 8.20
N GLN A 404 11.32 7.50 7.99
CA GLN A 404 11.94 7.42 6.66
C GLN A 404 11.26 6.40 5.71
N PRO A 405 11.08 5.11 6.07
CA PRO A 405 10.34 4.16 5.24
C PRO A 405 8.84 4.46 5.16
N TYR A 406 8.28 5.21 6.13
CA TYR A 406 6.92 5.74 6.06
C TYR A 406 6.80 6.83 4.99
N LEU A 407 7.58 7.92 5.10
CA LEU A 407 7.49 9.07 4.21
C LEU A 407 7.94 8.77 2.78
N SER A 408 8.98 7.94 2.59
CA SER A 408 9.40 7.51 1.24
C SER A 408 8.30 6.72 0.52
N ARG A 409 7.44 6.01 1.26
CA ARG A 409 6.28 5.28 0.72
C ARG A 409 5.03 6.16 0.60
N LEU A 410 4.81 7.12 1.50
CA LEU A 410 3.74 8.11 1.35
C LEU A 410 3.97 8.95 0.09
N TRP A 411 5.17 9.54 -0.04
CA TRP A 411 5.56 10.29 -1.23
C TRP A 411 5.40 9.44 -2.50
N ALA A 412 5.87 8.18 -2.51
CA ALA A 412 5.74 7.31 -3.68
C ALA A 412 4.30 6.93 -4.05
N ARG A 413 3.31 7.16 -3.17
CA ARG A 413 1.88 7.06 -3.49
C ARG A 413 1.30 8.40 -3.93
N LEU A 414 1.64 9.49 -3.25
CA LEU A 414 1.19 10.84 -3.60
C LEU A 414 1.70 11.28 -4.98
N HIS A 415 2.97 11.01 -5.29
CA HIS A 415 3.56 11.20 -6.62
C HIS A 415 2.82 10.38 -7.69
N GLY A 416 2.47 9.12 -7.38
CA GLY A 416 1.60 8.33 -8.25
C GLY A 416 0.25 8.99 -8.50
N ARG A 417 -0.41 9.50 -7.43
CA ARG A 417 -1.66 10.25 -7.55
C ARG A 417 -1.52 11.56 -8.33
N ASP A 418 -0.39 12.23 -8.23
CA ASP A 418 -0.09 13.49 -8.92
C ASP A 418 0.21 13.27 -10.42
N VAL A 419 0.66 12.08 -10.82
CA VAL A 419 0.72 11.66 -12.22
C VAL A 419 -0.68 11.27 -12.74
N TRP A 420 -1.44 10.47 -11.99
CA TRP A 420 -2.77 10.01 -12.42
C TRP A 420 -3.90 11.03 -12.19
N GLN A 421 -3.58 12.21 -11.67
CA GLN A 421 -4.53 13.26 -11.26
C GLN A 421 -5.62 12.75 -10.26
N GLU A 422 -5.31 11.70 -9.49
CA GLU A 422 -6.18 11.16 -8.43
C GLU A 422 -6.26 12.16 -7.25
N PRO A 423 -7.45 12.62 -6.81
CA PRO A 423 -7.56 13.57 -5.70
C PRO A 423 -7.29 12.95 -4.32
N CYS A 424 -6.98 13.82 -3.37
CA CYS A 424 -6.87 13.56 -1.92
C CYS A 424 -7.85 14.45 -1.12
N GLU A 425 -8.88 15.00 -1.79
CA GLU A 425 -9.88 15.91 -1.21
C GLU A 425 -10.76 15.30 -0.13
N ASP A 426 -11.06 13.99 -0.17
CA ASP A 426 -11.81 13.31 0.88
C ASP A 426 -10.89 12.99 2.08
N VAL A 427 -11.32 13.44 3.26
CA VAL A 427 -10.50 13.36 4.47
C VAL A 427 -10.37 11.95 5.04
N ASP A 428 -11.37 11.08 4.85
CA ASP A 428 -11.35 9.72 5.39
C ASP A 428 -10.62 8.75 4.44
N ASP A 429 -10.64 9.01 3.14
CA ASP A 429 -9.73 8.39 2.16
C ASP A 429 -8.27 8.82 2.38
N MET A 430 -8.02 10.12 2.63
CA MET A 430 -6.68 10.62 2.99
C MET A 430 -6.15 9.96 4.27
N ARG A 431 -6.96 9.89 5.34
CA ARG A 431 -6.60 9.17 6.57
C ARG A 431 -6.38 7.68 6.32
N SER A 432 -7.18 7.06 5.46
CA SER A 432 -7.04 5.65 5.06
C SER A 432 -5.75 5.38 4.26
N LEU A 433 -5.30 6.36 3.47
CA LEU A 433 -4.00 6.38 2.81
C LEU A 433 -2.87 6.45 3.84
N LEU A 434 -2.90 7.39 4.79
CA LEU A 434 -1.89 7.52 5.85
C LEU A 434 -1.77 6.24 6.71
N GLU A 435 -2.89 5.63 7.10
CA GLU A 435 -2.89 4.31 7.76
C GLU A 435 -2.41 3.18 6.83
N GLY A 436 -2.77 3.26 5.55
CA GLY A 436 -2.39 2.30 4.52
C GLY A 436 -0.89 2.30 4.22
N VAL A 437 -0.20 3.41 4.46
CA VAL A 437 1.27 3.51 4.38
C VAL A 437 1.90 2.79 5.58
N ALA A 438 1.50 3.11 6.81
CA ALA A 438 2.05 2.46 8.01
C ALA A 438 1.83 0.94 8.02
N ARG A 439 0.63 0.48 7.62
CA ARG A 439 0.32 -0.95 7.43
C ARG A 439 1.25 -1.61 6.39
N SER A 440 1.64 -0.89 5.34
CA SER A 440 2.53 -1.41 4.30
C SER A 440 3.97 -1.54 4.79
N VAL A 441 4.47 -0.59 5.59
CA VAL A 441 5.81 -0.65 6.20
C VAL A 441 5.87 -1.76 7.25
N SER A 442 4.84 -1.85 8.11
CA SER A 442 4.63 -2.94 9.08
C SER A 442 4.72 -4.33 8.43
N LEU A 443 4.04 -4.54 7.31
CA LEU A 443 4.04 -5.82 6.59
C LEU A 443 5.44 -6.20 6.08
N ASP A 444 6.19 -5.26 5.52
CA ASP A 444 7.55 -5.52 5.05
C ASP A 444 8.51 -5.82 6.20
N HIS A 445 8.38 -5.09 7.33
CA HIS A 445 9.17 -5.37 8.53
C HIS A 445 8.86 -6.78 9.06
N ARG A 446 7.58 -7.16 9.14
CA ARG A 446 7.16 -8.52 9.53
C ARG A 446 7.66 -9.60 8.57
N GLN A 447 7.69 -9.34 7.26
CA GLN A 447 8.22 -10.29 6.29
C GLN A 447 9.76 -10.44 6.39
N ARG A 448 10.50 -9.33 6.58
CA ARG A 448 11.96 -9.35 6.85
C ARG A 448 12.26 -10.20 8.09
N ILE A 449 11.50 -10.00 9.17
CA ILE A 449 11.63 -10.78 10.42
C ILE A 449 11.33 -12.25 10.16
N LYS A 450 10.19 -12.57 9.51
CA LYS A 450 9.78 -13.96 9.23
C LYS A 450 10.86 -14.72 8.45
N SER A 451 11.31 -14.18 7.31
CA SER A 451 12.31 -14.86 6.48
C SER A 451 13.69 -14.97 7.14
N MET A 452 14.02 -14.09 8.10
CA MET A 452 15.17 -14.27 8.96
C MET A 452 14.99 -15.45 9.93
N LEU A 453 13.79 -15.69 10.48
CA LEU A 453 13.55 -16.80 11.41
C LEU A 453 13.58 -18.16 10.70
N GLU A 454 12.99 -18.24 9.51
CA GLU A 454 12.95 -19.47 8.70
C GLU A 454 14.36 -19.97 8.35
N LEU A 455 15.30 -19.04 8.09
CA LEU A 455 16.71 -19.36 7.87
C LEU A 455 17.48 -19.80 9.12
N GLN A 456 16.95 -19.62 10.34
CA GLN A 456 17.55 -20.16 11.58
C GLN A 456 17.08 -21.60 11.91
N VAL A 457 16.22 -22.20 11.08
CA VAL A 457 15.68 -23.56 11.27
C VAL A 457 16.21 -24.52 10.18
N ALA A 458 16.85 -23.99 9.14
CA ALA A 458 17.33 -24.73 7.97
C ALA A 458 18.87 -24.95 7.96
N GLY A 459 19.55 -24.68 9.09
CA GLY A 459 21.00 -24.84 9.28
C GLY A 459 21.37 -24.74 10.75
#